data_AF-A0A850ME13-F1
#
_entry.id   AF-A0A850ME13-F1
#
_cell.length_a   1.000
_cell.length_b   1.000
_cell.length_c   1.000
_cell.angle_alpha   90.00
_cell.angle_beta   90.00
_cell.angle_gamma   90.00
#
_symmetry.space_group_name_H-M   'P 1'
#
loop_
_entity.id
_entity.type
_entity.pdbx_description
1 polymer ?
#
loop_
_entity_poly.entity_id
_entity_poly.type
_entity_poly.pdbx_seq_one_letter_code
_entity_poly.pdbx_strand_id
1 'polypeptide(L)'
;MSGKIEYKRWLYYVLLGSLIGAVVETTAFFLSWWVFTPWWFFIPWFFIWEGACFGTLAFFTRKLHPIVQYGASAGLGGLGEVISAWIITIWVFPGDTFLFLKGFPVIVIALTIVWGIVAPAMTLLMNRVYKTHDSS
;
A
#
# COMPACT_ATOMS: atom_id res chain seq x y z
N MET A 1 4.02 -27.00 -14.39
CA MET A 1 3.76 -25.76 -15.16
C MET A 1 2.97 -24.70 -14.38
N SER A 2 2.05 -25.07 -13.48
CA SER A 2 1.26 -24.14 -12.64
C SER A 2 2.09 -23.13 -11.82
N GLY A 3 3.17 -23.57 -11.15
CA GLY A 3 3.96 -22.70 -10.27
C GLY A 3 4.67 -21.53 -10.96
N LYS A 4 5.08 -21.66 -12.22
CA LYS A 4 5.75 -20.56 -12.97
C LYS A 4 4.77 -19.43 -13.31
N ILE A 5 3.51 -19.75 -13.57
CA ILE A 5 2.46 -18.77 -13.90
C ILE A 5 2.05 -18.02 -12.63
N GLU A 6 1.86 -18.73 -11.52
CA GLU A 6 1.55 -18.12 -10.23
C GLU A 6 2.67 -17.23 -9.70
N TYR A 7 3.94 -17.64 -9.88
CA TYR A 7 5.10 -16.80 -9.52
C TYR A 7 5.15 -15.49 -10.32
N LYS A 8 4.97 -15.56 -11.65
CA LYS A 8 4.92 -14.36 -12.49
C LYS A 8 3.79 -13.44 -12.04
N ARG A 9 2.59 -14.00 -11.81
CA ARG A 9 1.43 -13.23 -11.35
C ARG A 9 1.69 -12.54 -10.02
N TRP A 10 2.24 -13.25 -9.04
CA TRP A 10 2.66 -12.66 -7.78
C TRP A 10 3.65 -11.51 -7.98
N LEU A 11 4.68 -11.69 -8.83
CA LEU A 11 5.66 -10.64 -9.11
C LEU A 11 4.99 -9.39 -9.71
N TYR A 12 4.01 -9.54 -10.60
CA TYR A 12 3.27 -8.39 -11.13
C TYR A 12 2.46 -7.66 -10.04
N TYR A 13 1.90 -8.37 -9.06
CA TYR A 13 1.27 -7.72 -7.91
C TYR A 13 2.29 -6.93 -7.08
N VAL A 14 3.49 -7.47 -6.85
CA VAL A 14 4.57 -6.77 -6.13
C VAL A 14 5.04 -5.52 -6.89
N LEU A 15 5.18 -5.61 -8.21
CA LEU A 15 5.55 -4.47 -9.06
C LEU A 15 4.45 -3.41 -9.09
N LEU A 16 3.18 -3.82 -9.18
CA LEU A 16 2.05 -2.90 -9.12
C LEU A 16 1.99 -2.19 -7.76
N GLY A 17 2.23 -2.92 -6.66
CA GLY A 17 2.31 -2.34 -5.32
C GLY A 17 3.42 -1.32 -5.21
N SER A 18 4.62 -1.65 -5.73
CA SER A 18 5.76 -0.73 -5.76
C SER A 18 5.45 0.54 -6.56
N LEU A 19 4.73 0.40 -7.69
CA LEU A 19 4.33 1.53 -8.52
C LEU A 19 3.32 2.44 -7.81
N ILE A 20 2.30 1.85 -7.16
CA ILE A 20 1.32 2.60 -6.35
C ILE A 20 2.04 3.33 -5.22
N GLY A 21 2.92 2.63 -4.50
CA GLY A 21 3.73 3.21 -3.44
C GLY A 21 4.59 4.36 -3.92
N ALA A 22 5.29 4.20 -5.05
CA ALA A 22 6.08 5.26 -5.64
C ALA A 22 5.23 6.51 -5.95
N VAL A 23 4.01 6.34 -6.48
CA VAL A 23 3.09 7.46 -6.74
C VAL A 23 2.63 8.12 -5.44
N VAL A 24 2.20 7.33 -4.46
CA VAL A 24 1.71 7.83 -3.16
C VAL A 24 2.80 8.60 -2.43
N GLU A 25 3.98 8.00 -2.26
CA GLU A 25 5.09 8.60 -1.51
C GLU A 25 5.68 9.82 -2.22
N THR A 26 5.81 9.76 -3.55
CA THR A 26 6.28 10.93 -4.33
C THR A 26 5.29 12.09 -4.22
N THR A 27 3.98 11.80 -4.29
CA THR A 27 2.94 12.82 -4.13
C THR A 27 2.97 13.41 -2.72
N ALA A 28 3.05 12.56 -1.70
CA ALA A 28 3.12 12.99 -0.31
C ALA A 28 4.36 13.84 -0.02
N PHE A 29 5.50 13.48 -0.60
CA PHE A 29 6.74 14.24 -0.51
C PHE A 29 6.60 15.64 -1.14
N PHE A 30 6.10 15.73 -2.38
CA PHE A 30 5.93 17.02 -3.06
C PHE A 30 4.90 17.93 -2.37
N LEU A 31 3.85 17.35 -1.79
CA LEU A 31 2.82 18.10 -1.07
C LEU A 31 3.16 18.32 0.40
N SER A 32 4.33 17.84 0.87
CA SER A 32 4.76 17.93 2.26
C SER A 32 3.72 17.37 3.25
N TRP A 33 2.98 16.35 2.83
CA TRP A 33 1.99 15.69 3.68
C TRP A 33 2.64 14.92 4.82
N TRP A 34 3.78 14.30 4.53
CA TRP A 34 4.64 13.70 5.53
C TRP A 34 6.08 13.62 5.04
N VAL A 35 7.00 13.49 5.99
CA VAL A 35 8.44 13.44 5.73
C VAL A 35 9.05 12.24 6.43
N PHE A 36 9.87 11.49 5.68
CA PHE A 36 10.71 10.44 6.26
C PHE A 36 11.99 11.03 6.86
N THR A 37 12.39 10.51 8.03
CA THR A 37 13.66 10.80 8.69
C THR A 37 14.35 9.47 9.01
N PRO A 38 15.39 9.08 8.26
CA PRO A 38 16.05 9.83 7.18
C PRO A 38 15.24 9.86 5.87
N TRP A 39 15.43 10.92 5.07
CA TRP A 39 14.62 11.17 3.86
C TRP A 39 14.66 10.00 2.87
N TRP A 40 15.80 9.32 2.72
CA TRP A 40 15.98 8.23 1.76
C TRP A 40 15.16 6.97 2.11
N PHE A 41 14.59 6.90 3.32
CA PHE A 41 13.81 5.75 3.76
C PHE A 41 12.51 5.55 2.96
N PHE A 42 12.03 6.58 2.27
CA PHE A 42 10.90 6.44 1.34
C PHE A 42 11.17 5.39 0.24
N ILE A 43 12.44 5.16 -0.14
CA ILE A 43 12.82 4.19 -1.17
C ILE A 43 12.54 2.74 -0.76
N PRO A 44 13.15 2.23 0.33
CA PRO A 44 12.80 0.90 0.82
C PRO A 44 11.34 0.80 1.22
N TRP A 45 10.71 1.89 1.66
CA TRP A 45 9.28 1.91 1.99
C TRP A 45 8.40 1.54 0.79
N PHE A 46 8.58 2.16 -0.38
CA PHE A 46 7.75 1.81 -1.55
C PHE A 46 7.99 0.38 -2.06
N PHE A 47 9.23 -0.13 -2.01
CA PHE A 47 9.51 -1.48 -2.51
C PHE A 47 9.07 -2.57 -1.52
N ILE A 48 9.35 -2.37 -0.24
CA ILE A 48 9.13 -3.40 0.78
C ILE A 48 7.71 -3.33 1.30
N TRP A 49 7.27 -2.15 1.75
CA TRP A 49 5.95 -2.00 2.37
C TRP A 49 4.84 -2.06 1.30
N GLU A 50 4.87 -1.13 0.35
CA GLU A 50 3.85 -1.05 -0.70
C GLU A 50 3.98 -2.18 -1.73
N GLY A 51 5.21 -2.45 -2.17
CA GLY A 51 5.49 -3.53 -3.11
C GLY A 51 5.31 -4.91 -2.50
N ALA A 52 6.23 -5.29 -1.61
CA ALA A 52 6.27 -6.65 -1.11
C ALA A 52 5.11 -6.97 -0.17
N CYS A 53 4.78 -6.13 0.82
CA CYS A 53 3.72 -6.44 1.79
C CYS A 53 2.33 -6.32 1.15
N PHE A 54 1.94 -5.14 0.62
CA PHE A 54 0.62 -4.97 0.02
C PHE A 54 0.44 -5.76 -1.27
N GLY A 55 1.46 -5.84 -2.14
CA GLY A 55 1.40 -6.68 -3.34
C GLY A 55 1.22 -8.17 -3.02
N THR A 56 1.95 -8.68 -2.02
CA THR A 56 1.77 -10.08 -1.59
C THR A 56 0.40 -10.31 -0.97
N LEU A 57 -0.06 -9.37 -0.13
CA LEU A 57 -1.40 -9.44 0.46
C LEU A 57 -2.50 -9.44 -0.60
N ALA A 58 -2.42 -8.52 -1.56
CA ALA A 58 -3.35 -8.43 -2.68
C ALA A 58 -3.34 -9.72 -3.51
N PHE A 59 -2.16 -10.27 -3.79
CA PHE A 59 -2.06 -11.57 -4.45
C PHE A 59 -2.78 -12.66 -3.67
N PHE A 60 -2.52 -12.85 -2.38
CA PHE A 60 -3.13 -13.93 -1.60
C PHE A 60 -4.64 -13.74 -1.38
N THR A 61 -5.11 -12.51 -1.32
CA THR A 61 -6.53 -12.19 -1.11
C THR A 61 -7.33 -12.02 -2.40
N ARG A 62 -6.69 -12.09 -3.59
CA ARG A 62 -7.30 -11.82 -4.91
C ARG A 62 -8.56 -12.61 -5.25
N LYS A 63 -8.75 -13.78 -4.64
CA LYS A 63 -9.91 -14.67 -4.88
C LYS A 63 -10.99 -14.53 -3.80
N LEU A 64 -10.75 -13.74 -2.77
CA LEU A 64 -11.68 -13.51 -1.66
C LEU A 64 -12.66 -12.38 -1.99
N HIS A 65 -13.73 -12.27 -1.21
CA HIS A 65 -14.71 -11.20 -1.36
C HIS A 65 -14.04 -9.81 -1.15
N PRO A 66 -14.44 -8.75 -1.88
CA PRO A 66 -13.82 -7.42 -1.77
C PRO A 66 -13.78 -6.86 -0.34
N ILE A 67 -14.78 -7.16 0.49
CA ILE A 67 -14.81 -6.75 1.91
C ILE A 67 -13.66 -7.40 2.71
N VAL A 68 -13.31 -8.66 2.42
CA VAL A 68 -12.20 -9.35 3.09
C VAL A 68 -10.87 -8.79 2.62
N GLN A 69 -10.74 -8.51 1.32
CA GLN A 69 -9.56 -7.81 0.77
C GLN A 69 -9.38 -6.45 1.45
N TYR A 70 -10.47 -5.70 1.60
CA TYR A 70 -10.47 -4.41 2.27
C TYR A 70 -10.03 -4.52 3.73
N GLY A 71 -10.66 -5.42 4.50
CA GLY A 71 -10.32 -5.61 5.91
C GLY A 71 -8.87 -6.04 6.13
N ALA A 72 -8.36 -6.93 5.27
CA ALA A 72 -6.97 -7.36 5.33
C ALA A 72 -5.99 -6.21 5.01
N SER A 73 -6.31 -5.42 3.99
CA SER A 73 -5.50 -4.27 3.56
C SER A 73 -5.52 -3.15 4.60
N ALA A 74 -6.69 -2.85 5.17
CA ALA A 74 -6.84 -1.88 6.25
C ALA A 74 -6.08 -2.34 7.50
N GLY A 75 -6.19 -3.62 7.86
CA GLY A 75 -5.47 -4.18 9.00
C GLY A 75 -3.95 -4.10 8.85
N LEU A 76 -3.42 -4.45 7.67
CA LEU A 76 -1.99 -4.33 7.39
C LEU A 76 -1.54 -2.87 7.40
N GLY A 77 -2.29 -1.98 6.73
CA GLY A 77 -1.99 -0.55 6.69
C GLY A 77 -2.00 0.08 8.07
N GLY A 78 -3.06 -0.12 8.85
CA GLY A 78 -3.16 0.39 10.21
C GLY A 78 -2.07 -0.15 11.15
N LEU A 79 -1.66 -1.42 10.98
CA LEU A 79 -0.50 -1.95 11.70
C LEU A 79 0.79 -1.21 11.29
N GLY A 80 0.99 -0.96 10.00
CA GLY A 80 2.11 -0.16 9.49
C GLY A 80 2.14 1.25 10.06
N GLU A 81 1.00 1.93 10.03
CA GLU A 81 0.83 3.27 10.61
C GLU A 81 1.20 3.27 12.10
N VAL A 82 0.69 2.31 12.88
CA VAL A 82 0.98 2.20 14.32
C VAL A 82 2.46 1.88 14.56
N ILE A 83 3.08 0.99 13.78
CA ILE A 83 4.50 0.66 13.94
C ILE A 83 5.37 1.87 13.59
N SER A 84 5.09 2.53 12.47
CA SER A 84 5.81 3.72 12.01
C SER A 84 5.70 4.87 13.02
N ALA A 85 4.51 5.05 13.58
CA ALA A 85 4.18 6.04 14.59
C ALA A 85 4.92 5.85 15.91
N TRP A 86 4.80 4.65 16.49
CA TRP A 86 5.06 4.43 17.91
C TRP A 86 6.38 3.73 18.16
N ILE A 87 6.91 3.00 17.16
CA ILE A 87 8.10 2.17 17.33
C ILE A 87 9.30 2.79 16.65
N ILE A 88 9.16 3.15 15.36
CA ILE A 88 10.33 3.49 14.55
C ILE A 88 10.46 5.00 14.31
N THR A 89 9.40 5.80 14.54
CA THR A 89 9.40 7.28 14.44
C THR A 89 10.04 7.82 13.15
N ILE A 90 9.94 7.05 12.06
CA ILE A 90 10.61 7.37 10.79
C ILE A 90 9.82 8.41 10.02
N TRP A 91 8.53 8.58 10.30
CA TRP A 91 7.64 9.47 9.58
C TRP A 91 7.11 10.53 10.54
N VAL A 92 7.29 11.79 10.16
CA VAL A 92 6.70 12.95 10.84
C VAL A 92 5.66 13.63 9.96
N PHE A 93 4.50 13.95 10.54
CA PHE A 93 3.52 14.85 9.94
C PHE A 93 3.85 16.28 10.33
N PRO A 94 4.21 17.17 9.39
CA PRO A 94 4.46 18.56 9.71
C PRO A 94 3.26 19.18 10.45
N GLY A 95 3.51 19.71 11.66
CA GLY A 95 2.48 20.34 12.49
C GLY A 95 1.39 19.40 13.04
N ASP A 96 1.62 18.08 13.08
CA ASP A 96 0.63 17.06 13.46
C ASP A 96 -0.65 17.12 12.61
N THR A 97 -0.48 17.46 11.34
CA THR A 97 -1.58 17.60 10.37
C THR A 97 -1.37 16.75 9.13
N PHE A 98 -2.47 16.22 8.61
CA PHE A 98 -2.53 15.58 7.30
C PHE A 98 -3.80 16.08 6.59
N LEU A 99 -3.63 16.79 5.48
CA LEU A 99 -4.71 17.53 4.82
C LEU A 99 -5.40 18.49 5.81
N PHE A 100 -6.66 18.22 6.18
CA PHE A 100 -7.45 18.97 7.15
C PHE A 100 -7.57 18.25 8.50
N LEU A 101 -6.98 17.06 8.65
CA LEU A 101 -7.00 16.29 9.89
C LEU A 101 -5.89 16.79 10.82
N LYS A 102 -6.23 16.92 12.10
CA LYS A 102 -5.30 17.31 13.16
C LYS A 102 -5.29 16.26 14.25
N GLY A 103 -4.09 15.93 14.72
CA GLY A 103 -3.89 14.97 15.78
C GLY A 103 -3.58 13.59 15.23
N PHE A 104 -2.45 13.07 15.68
CA PHE A 104 -1.86 11.83 15.19
C PHE A 104 -2.82 10.62 15.17
N PRO A 105 -3.61 10.33 16.23
CA PRO A 105 -4.52 9.18 16.21
C PRO A 105 -5.61 9.28 15.14
N VAL A 106 -6.10 10.50 14.87
CA VAL A 106 -7.12 10.74 13.84
C VAL A 106 -6.56 10.47 12.46
N ILE A 107 -5.31 10.89 12.22
CA ILE A 107 -4.60 10.67 10.97
C ILE A 107 -4.39 9.16 10.75
N VAL A 108 -3.92 8.43 11.76
CA VAL A 108 -3.73 6.96 11.67
C VAL A 108 -5.04 6.24 11.34
N ILE A 109 -6.16 6.60 11.98
CA ILE A 109 -7.46 5.99 11.70
C ILE A 109 -7.88 6.27 10.26
N ALA A 110 -7.73 7.52 9.80
CA ALA A 110 -8.08 7.89 8.43
C ALA A 110 -7.22 7.14 7.40
N LEU A 111 -5.91 7.06 7.61
CA LEU A 111 -5.01 6.33 6.73
C LEU A 111 -5.29 4.82 6.75
N THR A 112 -5.60 4.24 7.91
CA THR A 112 -6.03 2.82 8.03
C THR A 112 -7.22 2.52 7.12
N ILE A 113 -8.21 3.41 7.08
CA ILE A 113 -9.39 3.30 6.21
C ILE A 113 -8.96 3.39 4.74
N VAL A 114 -8.12 4.36 4.39
CA VAL A 114 -7.61 4.55 3.02
C VAL A 114 -6.82 3.33 2.55
N TRP A 115 -5.95 2.78 3.39
CA TRP A 115 -5.18 1.57 3.11
C TRP A 115 -6.07 0.36 2.79
N GLY A 116 -7.30 0.33 3.31
CA GLY A 116 -8.31 -0.67 2.95
C GLY A 116 -8.56 -0.79 1.44
N ILE A 117 -8.38 0.28 0.68
CA ILE A 117 -8.68 0.29 -0.75
C ILE A 117 -7.59 -0.41 -1.58
N VAL A 118 -6.36 -0.53 -1.07
CA VAL A 118 -5.19 -0.96 -1.85
C VAL A 118 -5.35 -2.37 -2.41
N ALA A 119 -5.58 -3.40 -1.59
CA ALA A 119 -5.72 -4.76 -2.10
C ALA A 119 -6.91 -4.96 -3.09
N PRO A 120 -8.12 -4.43 -2.82
CA PRO A 120 -9.21 -4.41 -3.81
C PRO A 120 -8.83 -3.74 -5.13
N ALA A 121 -8.21 -2.55 -5.07
CA ALA A 121 -7.83 -1.78 -6.25
C ALA A 121 -6.79 -2.54 -7.09
N MET A 122 -5.75 -3.08 -6.45
CA MET A 122 -4.72 -3.88 -7.12
C MET A 122 -5.32 -5.11 -7.79
N THR A 123 -6.22 -5.83 -7.10
CA THR A 123 -6.90 -7.00 -7.66
C THR A 123 -7.73 -6.64 -8.87
N LEU A 124 -8.48 -5.53 -8.83
CA LEU A 124 -9.27 -5.02 -9.95
C LEU A 124 -8.38 -4.65 -11.15
N LEU A 125 -7.29 -3.93 -10.93
CA LEU A 125 -6.33 -3.55 -11.97
C LEU A 125 -5.71 -4.79 -12.62
N MET A 126 -5.25 -5.74 -11.80
CA MET A 126 -4.64 -6.98 -12.28
C MET A 126 -5.63 -7.83 -13.07
N ASN A 127 -6.88 -7.91 -12.64
CA ASN A 127 -7.91 -8.63 -13.40
C ASN A 127 -8.15 -7.98 -14.77
N ARG A 128 -8.06 -6.65 -14.90
CA ARG A 128 -8.13 -5.98 -16.21
C ARG A 128 -6.94 -6.33 -17.09
N VAL A 129 -5.72 -6.28 -16.55
CA VAL A 129 -4.49 -6.63 -17.29
C VAL A 129 -4.54 -8.07 -17.81
N TYR A 130 -4.92 -9.04 -16.97
CA TYR A 130 -4.97 -10.45 -17.38
C TYR A 130 -6.15 -10.80 -18.30
N LYS A 131 -7.33 -10.21 -18.07
CA LYS A 131 -8.48 -10.44 -18.95
C LYS A 131 -8.21 -9.98 -20.38
N THR A 132 -7.36 -8.97 -20.55
CA THR A 132 -6.93 -8.46 -21.86
C THR A 132 -5.97 -9.40 -22.57
N HIS A 133 -5.21 -10.23 -21.82
CA HIS A 133 -4.27 -11.20 -22.40
C HIS A 133 -4.90 -12.55 -22.80
N ASP A 134 -6.00 -12.96 -22.16
CA ASP A 134 -6.71 -14.19 -22.51
C ASP A 134 -7.66 -14.02 -23.72
N SER A 135 -7.81 -12.78 -24.22
CA SER A 135 -8.67 -12.43 -25.36
C SER A 135 -7.90 -12.02 -26.63
N SER A 136 -6.56 -12.14 -26.61
CA SER A 136 -5.63 -11.84 -27.71
C SER A 136 -4.88 -13.09 -28.14
#